data_AF-A0A845GXZ7-F1
#
_entry.id   AF-A0A845GXZ7-F1
#
_cell.length_a   1.000
_cell.length_b   1.000
_cell.length_c   1.000
_cell.angle_alpha   90.00
_cell.angle_beta   90.00
_cell.angle_gamma   90.00
#
_symmetry.space_group_name_H-M   'P 1'
#
loop_
_entity.id
_entity.type
_entity.pdbx_description
1 polymer ?
#
loop_
_entity_poly.entity_id
_entity_poly.type
_entity_poly.pdbx_seq_one_letter_code
_entity_poly.pdbx_strand_id
1 'polypeptide(L)'
;TGQINSLATASIAALSTGGIAALGTNQVVALTSGQIASMSTAQVAALSSNSIGAIETADLSGLSTNDIAALRTSQLAGLATDQVAALSTNQFAALSSAQVGALSTNQIVALTTGQASALTAA
;
A
#
# COMPACT_ATOMS: atom_id res chain seq x y z
N THR A 1 18.69 -4.70 8.62
CA THR A 1 17.60 -4.44 7.66
C THR A 1 17.81 -5.14 6.32
N GLY A 2 19.04 -5.36 5.85
CA GLY A 2 19.33 -6.12 4.61
C GLY A 2 19.09 -7.65 4.63
N GLN A 3 18.30 -8.18 5.56
CA GLN A 3 17.89 -9.59 5.54
C GLN A 3 16.57 -9.77 4.78
N ILE A 4 15.65 -8.80 4.85
CA ILE A 4 14.32 -8.95 4.26
C ILE A 4 14.37 -8.92 2.74
N ASN A 5 15.09 -7.98 2.12
CA ASN A 5 15.26 -7.95 0.66
C ASN A 5 15.86 -9.24 0.08
N SER A 6 16.60 -10.01 0.88
CA SER A 6 17.19 -11.29 0.47
C SER A 6 16.26 -12.50 0.62
N LEU A 7 15.10 -12.33 1.28
CA LEU A 7 14.12 -13.41 1.42
C LEU A 7 13.44 -13.70 0.08
N ALA A 8 13.29 -14.99 -0.23
CA ALA A 8 12.48 -15.41 -1.37
C ALA A 8 11.02 -14.97 -1.17
N THR A 9 10.35 -14.61 -2.27
CA THR A 9 8.94 -14.22 -2.27
C THR A 9 8.04 -15.29 -1.65
N ALA A 10 8.33 -16.57 -1.86
CA ALA A 10 7.62 -17.67 -1.21
C ALA A 10 7.73 -17.65 0.32
N SER A 11 8.86 -17.20 0.88
CA SER A 11 9.03 -17.07 2.33
C SER A 11 8.19 -15.92 2.88
N ILE A 12 8.07 -14.81 2.15
CA ILE A 12 7.20 -13.69 2.52
C ILE A 12 5.73 -14.14 2.48
N ALA A 13 5.31 -14.80 1.40
CA ALA A 13 3.96 -15.32 1.24
C ALA A 13 3.56 -16.31 2.36
N ALA A 14 4.52 -17.07 2.90
CA ALA A 14 4.30 -18.02 3.98
C ALA A 14 4.17 -17.40 5.38
N LEU A 15 4.46 -16.11 5.56
CA LEU A 15 4.34 -15.45 6.87
C LEU A 15 2.87 -15.35 7.30
N SER A 16 2.60 -15.49 8.60
CA SER A 16 1.25 -15.21 9.10
C SER A 16 0.95 -13.71 9.04
N THR A 17 -0.33 -13.33 9.04
CA THR A 17 -0.74 -11.92 9.17
C THR A 17 -0.21 -11.28 10.45
N GLY A 18 -0.10 -12.04 11.54
CA GLY A 18 0.53 -11.59 12.78
C GLY A 18 2.03 -11.32 12.63
N GLY A 19 2.75 -12.15 11.86
CA GLY A 19 4.14 -11.93 11.52
C GLY A 19 4.35 -10.67 10.67
N ILE A 20 3.46 -10.44 9.70
CA ILE A 20 3.46 -9.23 8.86
C ILE A 20 3.13 -7.98 9.68
N ALA A 21 2.13 -8.05 10.57
CA ALA A 21 1.77 -6.95 11.45
C ALA A 21 2.89 -6.56 12.44
N ALA A 22 3.80 -7.49 12.75
CA ALA A 22 4.96 -7.26 13.61
C ALA A 22 6.16 -6.63 12.88
N LEU A 23 6.10 -6.42 11.56
CA LEU A 23 7.19 -5.77 10.82
C LEU A 23 7.30 -4.29 11.19
N GLY A 24 8.50 -3.88 11.62
CA GLY A 24 8.82 -2.47 11.81
C GLY A 24 8.95 -1.73 10.47
N THR A 25 8.92 -0.39 10.50
CA THR A 25 9.03 0.44 9.30
C THR A 25 10.34 0.22 8.54
N ASN A 26 11.45 0.05 9.25
CA ASN A 26 12.76 -0.27 8.65
C ASN A 26 12.79 -1.61 7.91
N GLN A 27 11.97 -2.57 8.32
CA GLN A 27 11.79 -3.85 7.63
C GLN A 27 10.96 -3.66 6.37
N VAL A 28 9.93 -2.81 6.43
CA VAL A 28 9.03 -2.53 5.31
C VAL A 28 9.73 -1.73 4.21
N VAL A 29 10.55 -0.74 4.57
CA VAL A 29 11.43 -0.02 3.62
C VAL A 29 12.37 -0.97 2.88
N ALA A 30 12.73 -2.10 3.50
CA ALA A 30 13.61 -3.09 2.87
C ALA A 30 12.87 -4.12 2.00
N LEU A 31 11.53 -4.08 1.93
CA LEU A 31 10.77 -4.94 1.01
C LEU A 31 10.95 -4.43 -0.42
N THR A 32 10.94 -5.36 -1.37
CA THR A 32 10.89 -5.01 -2.80
C THR A 32 9.46 -5.12 -3.33
N SER A 33 9.16 -4.45 -4.44
CA SER A 33 7.89 -4.59 -5.19
C SER A 33 7.51 -6.06 -5.44
N GLY A 34 8.48 -6.91 -5.78
CA GLY A 34 8.26 -8.35 -6.00
C GLY A 34 7.86 -9.11 -4.73
N GLN A 35 8.39 -8.70 -3.57
CA GLN A 35 7.99 -9.26 -2.28
C GLN A 35 6.60 -8.78 -1.86
N ILE A 36 6.29 -7.50 -2.06
CA ILE A 36 4.94 -6.97 -1.82
C ILE A 36 3.93 -7.69 -2.71
N ALA A 37 4.22 -7.88 -3.99
CA ALA A 37 3.36 -8.60 -4.93
C ALA A 37 3.15 -10.08 -4.59
N SER A 38 4.03 -10.66 -3.77
CA SER A 38 3.90 -12.05 -3.29
C SER A 38 3.04 -12.17 -2.03
N MET A 39 2.70 -11.06 -1.38
CA MET A 39 1.83 -11.05 -0.22
C MET A 39 0.39 -11.32 -0.66
N SER A 40 -0.35 -12.07 0.15
CA SER A 40 -1.79 -12.12 0.08
C SER A 40 -2.41 -10.79 0.51
N THR A 41 -3.61 -10.51 0.01
CA THR A 41 -4.40 -9.35 0.41
C THR A 41 -4.66 -9.26 1.91
N ALA A 42 -4.80 -10.41 2.60
CA ALA A 42 -4.95 -10.44 4.05
C ALA A 42 -3.66 -10.01 4.78
N GLN A 43 -2.48 -10.36 4.25
CA GLN A 43 -1.20 -9.90 4.79
C GLN A 43 -1.01 -8.41 4.56
N VAL A 44 -1.36 -7.88 3.38
CA VAL A 44 -1.31 -6.42 3.12
C VAL A 44 -2.24 -5.67 4.08
N ALA A 45 -3.48 -6.13 4.24
CA ALA A 45 -4.43 -5.54 5.18
C ALA A 45 -3.98 -5.61 6.65
N ALA A 46 -3.09 -6.55 6.99
CA ALA A 46 -2.53 -6.69 8.33
C ALA A 46 -1.41 -5.68 8.67
N LEU A 47 -0.82 -5.00 7.66
CA LEU A 47 0.20 -3.98 7.89
C LEU A 47 -0.34 -2.84 8.76
N SER A 48 0.51 -2.26 9.61
CA SER A 48 0.15 -1.04 10.34
C SER A 48 0.07 0.17 9.39
N SER A 49 -0.62 1.25 9.78
CA SER A 49 -0.61 2.50 9.01
C SER A 49 0.80 3.07 8.86
N ASN A 50 1.65 2.95 9.89
CA ASN A 50 3.05 3.36 9.85
C ASN A 50 3.85 2.51 8.85
N SER A 51 3.58 1.21 8.79
CA SER A 51 4.18 0.30 7.82
C SER A 51 3.78 0.69 6.39
N ILE A 52 2.50 0.96 6.15
CA ILE A 52 2.00 1.43 4.85
C ILE A 52 2.67 2.75 4.44
N GLY A 53 2.78 3.72 5.34
CA GLY A 53 3.49 4.97 5.10
C GLY A 53 5.00 4.82 4.89
N ALA A 54 5.58 3.66 5.24
CA ALA A 54 6.99 3.34 5.06
C ALA A 54 7.30 2.58 3.76
N ILE A 55 6.30 2.17 2.98
CA ILE A 55 6.52 1.53 1.67
C ILE A 55 7.13 2.56 0.71
N GLU A 56 8.24 2.24 0.06
CA GLU A 56 8.83 3.19 -0.91
C GLU A 56 7.91 3.35 -2.13
N THR A 57 7.91 4.53 -2.74
CA THR A 57 7.04 4.82 -3.90
C THR A 57 7.29 3.87 -5.07
N ALA A 58 8.53 3.41 -5.24
CA ALA A 58 8.93 2.43 -6.24
C ALA A 58 8.33 1.04 -5.99
N ASP A 59 7.99 0.70 -4.75
CA ASP A 59 7.47 -0.62 -4.39
C ASP A 59 5.94 -0.71 -4.40
N LEU A 60 5.25 0.44 -4.46
CA LEU A 60 3.79 0.51 -4.57
C LEU A 60 3.25 -0.19 -5.83
N SER A 61 4.04 -0.33 -6.89
CA SER A 61 3.65 -1.10 -8.07
C SER A 61 3.45 -2.58 -7.78
N GLY A 62 3.98 -3.08 -6.65
CA GLY A 62 3.76 -4.44 -6.17
C GLY A 62 2.37 -4.67 -5.58
N LEU A 63 1.63 -3.61 -5.22
CA LEU A 63 0.27 -3.74 -4.68
C LEU A 63 -0.74 -3.97 -5.81
N SER A 64 -1.52 -5.03 -5.73
CA SER A 64 -2.63 -5.25 -6.67
C SER A 64 -3.81 -4.33 -6.37
N THR A 65 -4.73 -4.18 -7.31
CA THR A 65 -6.00 -3.46 -7.08
C THR A 65 -6.84 -4.09 -5.96
N ASN A 66 -6.77 -5.42 -5.79
CA ASN A 66 -7.43 -6.11 -4.70
C ASN A 66 -6.83 -5.75 -3.34
N ASP A 67 -5.50 -5.58 -3.29
CA ASP A 67 -4.83 -5.15 -2.07
C ASP A 67 -5.23 -3.73 -1.67
N ILE A 68 -5.29 -2.82 -2.65
CA ILE A 68 -5.75 -1.45 -2.46
C ILE A 68 -7.20 -1.42 -1.97
N ALA A 69 -8.09 -2.18 -2.60
CA ALA A 69 -9.50 -2.28 -2.19
C ALA A 69 -9.66 -2.82 -0.76
N ALA A 70 -8.74 -3.68 -0.29
CA ALA A 70 -8.77 -4.26 1.06
C ALA A 70 -8.14 -3.37 2.15
N LEU A 71 -7.47 -2.27 1.80
CA LEU A 71 -6.87 -1.38 2.78
C LEU A 71 -7.95 -0.71 3.64
N ARG A 72 -7.68 -0.58 4.94
CA ARG A 72 -8.56 0.17 5.85
C ARG A 72 -8.36 1.67 5.67
N THR A 73 -9.38 2.45 5.99
CA THR A 73 -9.31 3.93 5.97
C THR A 73 -8.16 4.48 6.81
N SER A 74 -7.83 3.85 7.95
CA SER A 74 -6.69 4.23 8.78
C SER A 74 -5.33 3.96 8.13
N GLN A 75 -5.23 2.95 7.26
CA GLN A 75 -4.02 2.67 6.49
C GLN A 75 -3.86 3.68 5.35
N LEU A 76 -4.95 4.04 4.67
CA LEU A 76 -4.94 5.11 3.67
C LEU A 76 -4.52 6.44 4.28
N ALA A 77 -5.01 6.79 5.47
CA ALA A 77 -4.58 8.00 6.17
C ALA A 77 -3.08 8.00 6.52
N GLY A 78 -2.43 6.83 6.55
CA GLY A 78 -0.99 6.67 6.76
C GLY A 78 -0.14 6.90 5.52
N LEU A 79 -0.73 6.97 4.32
CA LEU A 79 0.02 7.23 3.08
C LEU A 79 0.54 8.67 3.04
N ALA A 80 1.81 8.86 2.71
CA ALA A 80 2.37 10.15 2.35
C ALA A 80 1.78 10.65 1.02
N THR A 81 1.83 11.96 0.79
CA THR A 81 1.34 12.59 -0.45
C THR A 81 2.04 12.04 -1.70
N ASP A 82 3.35 11.79 -1.61
CA ASP A 82 4.14 11.26 -2.72
C ASP A 82 3.77 9.81 -3.04
N GLN A 83 3.40 9.02 -2.03
CA GLN A 83 2.89 7.66 -2.23
C GLN A 83 1.51 7.69 -2.90
N VAL A 84 0.63 8.60 -2.49
CA VAL A 84 -0.67 8.79 -3.15
C VAL A 84 -0.48 9.15 -4.61
N ALA A 85 0.40 10.11 -4.93
CA ALA A 85 0.69 10.50 -6.31
C ALA A 85 1.34 9.36 -7.14
N ALA A 86 2.06 8.45 -6.49
CA ALA A 86 2.71 7.30 -7.13
C ALA A 86 1.78 6.11 -7.41
N LEU A 87 0.58 6.05 -6.82
CA LEU A 87 -0.40 5.01 -7.17
C LEU A 87 -0.80 5.14 -8.64
N SER A 88 -0.86 4.02 -9.36
CA SER A 88 -1.43 4.02 -10.71
C SER A 88 -2.91 4.42 -10.69
N THR A 89 -3.41 4.93 -11.81
CA THR A 89 -4.84 5.25 -11.97
C THR A 89 -5.74 4.04 -11.67
N ASN A 90 -5.32 2.82 -12.04
CA ASN A 90 -6.07 1.60 -11.77
C ASN A 90 -6.10 1.23 -10.29
N GLN A 91 -4.97 1.36 -9.60
CA GLN A 91 -4.90 1.17 -8.14
C GLN A 91 -5.81 2.19 -7.44
N PHE A 92 -5.74 3.47 -7.84
CA PHE A 92 -6.60 4.50 -7.26
C PHE A 92 -8.08 4.26 -7.54
N ALA A 93 -8.44 3.83 -8.74
CA ALA A 93 -9.82 3.48 -9.11
C ALA A 93 -10.38 2.26 -8.35
N ALA A 94 -9.53 1.44 -7.72
CA ALA A 94 -9.95 0.32 -6.89
C ALA A 94 -10.41 0.76 -5.49
N LEU A 95 -10.23 2.02 -5.12
CA LEU A 95 -10.71 2.57 -3.85
C LEU A 95 -12.24 2.68 -3.86
N SER A 96 -12.85 2.25 -2.77
CA SER A 96 -14.26 2.52 -2.46
C SER A 96 -14.49 3.99 -2.11
N SER A 97 -15.73 4.46 -2.23
CA SER A 97 -16.14 5.81 -1.82
C SER A 97 -15.82 6.13 -0.35
N ALA A 98 -15.92 5.14 0.55
CA ALA A 98 -15.55 5.31 1.95
C ALA A 98 -14.03 5.51 2.15
N GLN A 99 -13.20 4.82 1.36
CA GLN A 99 -11.75 4.99 1.35
C GLN A 99 -11.35 6.35 0.79
N VAL A 100 -11.95 6.77 -0.33
CA VAL A 100 -11.73 8.10 -0.90
C VAL A 100 -12.14 9.20 0.09
N GLY A 101 -13.28 9.05 0.77
CA GLY A 101 -13.74 9.99 1.80
C GLY A 101 -12.86 10.06 3.05
N ALA A 102 -11.97 9.08 3.27
CA ALA A 102 -11.03 9.06 4.38
C ALA A 102 -9.67 9.73 4.06
N LEU A 103 -9.43 10.10 2.79
CA LEU A 103 -8.22 10.81 2.40
C LEU A 103 -8.18 12.20 3.05
N SER A 104 -7.01 12.58 3.54
CA SER A 104 -6.75 13.94 4.04
C SER A 104 -6.72 14.96 2.90
N THR A 105 -6.94 16.23 3.22
CA THR A 105 -6.85 17.33 2.24
C THR A 105 -5.50 17.35 1.51
N ASN A 106 -4.39 17.07 2.21
CA ASN A 106 -3.06 17.03 1.59
C ASN A 106 -2.95 15.89 0.57
N GLN A 107 -3.52 14.72 0.86
CA GLN A 107 -3.53 13.59 -0.06
C GLN A 107 -4.41 13.86 -1.29
N ILE A 108 -5.55 14.54 -1.11
CA ILE A 108 -6.42 14.97 -2.22
C ILE A 108 -5.70 15.98 -3.13
N VAL A 109 -4.95 16.93 -2.54
CA VAL A 109 -4.15 17.91 -3.31
C VAL A 109 -3.02 17.24 -4.09
N ALA A 110 -2.50 16.13 -3.59
CA ALA A 110 -1.42 15.37 -4.23
C ALA A 110 -1.88 14.50 -5.41
N LEU A 111 -3.19 14.39 -5.67
CA LEU A 111 -3.69 13.59 -6.77
C LEU A 111 -3.19 14.10 -8.12
N THR A 112 -2.78 13.17 -8.96
CA THR A 112 -2.54 13.45 -10.37
C THR A 112 -3.86 13.67 -11.11
N THR A 113 -3.81 14.31 -12.28
CA THR A 113 -5.00 14.51 -13.13
C THR A 113 -5.66 13.19 -13.53
N GLY A 114 -4.87 12.13 -13.75
CA GLY A 114 -5.37 10.80 -14.06
C GLY A 114 -6.16 10.18 -12.90
N GLN A 115 -5.64 10.27 -11.68
CA GLN A 115 -6.33 9.77 -10.48
C GLN A 115 -7.58 10.58 -10.16
N ALA A 116 -7.51 11.92 -10.26
CA ALA A 116 -8.68 12.79 -10.07
C ALA A 116 -9.79 12.48 -11.09
N SER A 117 -9.43 12.16 -12.34
CA SER A 117 -10.41 11.73 -13.36
C SER A 117 -11.04 10.37 -13.04
N ALA A 118 -10.40 9.51 -12.25
CA ALA A 118 -10.95 8.22 -11.83
C ALA A 118 -12.00 8.35 -10.71
N LEU A 119 -12.07 9.49 -10.02
CA LEU A 119 -13.09 9.75 -8.99
C LEU A 119 -14.52 9.76 -9.54
N THR A 120 -14.71 10.01 -10.84
CA THR A 120 -16.03 10.01 -11.47
C THR A 120 -16.60 8.61 -11.70
N ALA A 121 -15.77 7.57 -11.52
CA ALA A 121 -16.17 6.17 -11.65
C ALA A 121 -16.52 5.51 -10.30
N ALA A 122 -16.35 6.22 -9.17
CA ALA A 122 -16.54 5.70 -7.80
C ALA A 122 -17.89 6.08 -7.16
#